data_AF-A0A7V2RLS6-F1
#
_entry.id   AF-A0A7V2RLS6-F1
#
_cell.length_a   1.000
_cell.length_b   1.000
_cell.length_c   1.000
_cell.angle_alpha   90.00
_cell.angle_beta   90.00
_cell.angle_gamma   90.00
#
_symmetry.space_group_name_H-M   'P 1'
#
loop_
_entity.id
_entity.type
_entity.pdbx_description
1 polymer ?
#
loop_
_entity_poly.entity_id
_entity_poly.type
_entity_poly.pdbx_seq_one_letter_code
_entity_poly.pdbx_strand_id
1 'polypeptide(L)'
;MSTATAIQEKVSKPMPVPKKKPKKISWKAFQKEYLTREDGYKYEWLNGIVEKTKRTMDYSQFYILINIRNFFDEYKMRTKTDGYLVSEGDTFFAAHHRRPDIAYFTDAQIRKAKEGEAPVPQFII
;
A
#
# COMPACT_ATOMS: atom_id res chain seq x y z
N MET A 1 -40.23 -32.85 -41.37
CA MET A 1 -40.66 -31.85 -40.38
C MET A 1 -40.03 -32.20 -39.05
N SER A 2 -39.05 -31.42 -38.59
CA SER A 2 -38.43 -31.58 -37.27
C SER A 2 -38.25 -30.19 -36.69
N THR A 3 -38.99 -29.87 -35.63
CA THR A 3 -38.89 -28.60 -34.90
C THR A 3 -38.16 -28.89 -33.59
N ALA A 4 -36.91 -28.43 -33.50
CA ALA A 4 -36.17 -28.37 -32.24
C ALA A 4 -36.53 -27.07 -31.52
N THR A 5 -37.17 -27.17 -30.35
CA THR A 5 -37.44 -26.05 -29.45
C THR A 5 -36.21 -25.78 -28.61
N ALA A 6 -35.58 -24.61 -28.78
CA ALA A 6 -34.50 -24.14 -27.91
C ALA A 6 -35.10 -23.40 -26.69
N ILE A 7 -34.84 -23.91 -25.49
CA ILE A 7 -35.17 -23.24 -24.22
C ILE A 7 -34.00 -22.31 -23.88
N GLN A 8 -34.22 -20.99 -23.90
CA GLN A 8 -33.26 -20.02 -23.36
C GLN A 8 -33.43 -19.89 -21.84
N GLU A 9 -32.46 -20.37 -21.07
CA GLU A 9 -32.34 -20.05 -19.65
C GLU A 9 -31.95 -18.58 -19.46
N LYS A 10 -32.86 -17.79 -18.87
CA LYS A 10 -32.57 -16.46 -18.34
C LYS A 10 -31.71 -16.60 -17.09
N VAL A 11 -30.39 -16.45 -17.23
CA VAL A 11 -29.48 -16.27 -16.09
C VAL A 11 -29.81 -14.94 -15.41
N SER A 12 -30.51 -14.99 -14.27
CA SER A 12 -30.79 -13.81 -13.45
C SER A 12 -29.48 -13.28 -12.86
N LYS A 13 -29.13 -12.02 -13.17
CA LYS A 13 -27.97 -11.36 -12.55
C LYS A 13 -28.20 -11.26 -11.03
N PRO A 14 -27.24 -11.69 -10.18
CA PRO A 14 -27.39 -11.57 -8.74
C PRO A 14 -27.49 -10.10 -8.34
N MET A 15 -28.45 -9.78 -7.47
CA MET A 15 -28.64 -8.43 -6.94
C MET A 15 -27.40 -8.01 -6.11
N PRO A 16 -27.00 -6.73 -6.16
CA PRO A 16 -25.86 -6.25 -5.39
C PRO A 16 -26.16 -6.33 -3.89
N VAL A 17 -25.37 -7.13 -3.16
CA VAL A 17 -25.43 -7.21 -1.70
C VAL A 17 -25.05 -5.83 -1.12
N PRO A 18 -25.82 -5.27 -0.17
CA PRO A 18 -25.48 -4.00 0.46
C PRO A 18 -24.11 -4.12 1.15
N LYS A 19 -23.14 -3.30 0.74
CA LYS A 19 -21.82 -3.25 1.40
C LYS A 19 -22.02 -2.70 2.82
N LYS A 20 -21.74 -3.53 3.84
CA LYS A 20 -21.71 -3.08 5.25
C LYS A 20 -20.74 -1.90 5.37
N LYS A 21 -21.15 -0.85 6.08
CA LYS A 21 -20.27 0.29 6.38
C LYS A 21 -19.03 -0.22 7.14
N PRO A 22 -17.81 0.24 6.79
CA PRO A 22 -16.60 -0.24 7.43
C PRO A 22 -16.61 0.14 8.92
N LYS A 23 -16.23 -0.81 9.78
CA LYS A 23 -16.07 -0.59 11.22
C LYS A 23 -14.84 0.28 11.45
N LYS A 24 -14.99 1.36 12.24
CA LYS A 24 -13.85 2.19 12.65
C LYS A 24 -13.13 1.57 13.85
N ILE A 25 -11.81 1.59 13.84
CA ILE A 25 -10.93 1.18 14.94
C ILE A 25 -9.93 2.28 15.28
N SER A 26 -9.44 2.30 16.52
CA SER A 26 -8.39 3.25 16.92
C SER A 26 -7.04 2.88 16.31
N TRP A 27 -6.13 3.86 16.19
CA TRP A 27 -4.75 3.63 15.78
C TRP A 27 -4.05 2.56 16.65
N LYS A 28 -4.20 2.64 17.98
CA LYS A 28 -3.63 1.65 18.91
C LYS A 28 -4.15 0.23 18.67
N ALA A 29 -5.43 0.08 18.33
CA ALA A 29 -6.01 -1.21 17.96
C ALA A 29 -5.44 -1.70 16.63
N PHE A 30 -5.32 -0.80 15.64
CA PHE A 30 -4.72 -1.13 14.35
C PHE A 30 -3.27 -1.62 14.52
N GLN A 31 -2.44 -0.89 15.27
CA GLN A 31 -1.05 -1.27 15.54
C GLN A 31 -0.93 -2.68 16.10
N LYS A 32 -1.71 -2.97 17.14
CA LYS A 32 -1.69 -4.26 17.83
C LYS A 32 -2.11 -5.41 16.92
N GLU A 33 -3.05 -5.17 16.02
CA GLU A 33 -3.69 -6.23 15.25
C GLU A 33 -3.06 -6.47 13.86
N TYR A 34 -2.53 -5.42 13.21
CA TYR A 34 -2.18 -5.46 11.79
C TYR A 34 -0.71 -5.19 11.47
N LEU A 35 0.06 -4.43 12.28
CA LEU A 35 1.44 -4.09 11.91
C LEU A 35 2.40 -5.30 11.88
N THR A 36 2.09 -6.35 12.64
CA THR A 36 2.88 -7.60 12.71
C THR A 36 2.15 -8.79 12.09
N ARG A 37 1.08 -8.55 11.32
CA ARG A 37 0.28 -9.62 10.73
C ARG A 37 0.91 -10.12 9.44
N GLU A 38 1.21 -11.40 9.38
CA GLU A 38 1.81 -12.07 8.22
C GLU A 38 0.82 -13.02 7.54
N ASP A 39 -0.23 -12.46 6.92
CA ASP A 39 -1.26 -13.24 6.22
C ASP A 39 -1.27 -13.03 4.69
N GLY A 40 -0.19 -12.42 4.17
CA GLY A 40 -0.04 -12.10 2.74
C GLY A 40 -0.82 -10.85 2.29
N TYR A 41 -1.32 -10.06 3.24
CA TYR A 41 -2.00 -8.79 2.96
C TYR A 41 -1.25 -7.61 3.54
N LYS A 42 -1.43 -6.48 2.85
CA LYS A 42 -1.01 -5.16 3.29
C LYS A 42 -2.21 -4.47 3.93
N TYR A 43 -1.94 -3.79 5.04
CA TYR A 43 -2.94 -3.10 5.83
C TYR A 43 -2.55 -1.65 5.98
N GLU A 44 -3.48 -0.76 5.66
CA GLU A 44 -3.33 0.69 5.84
C GLU A 44 -4.48 1.21 6.72
N TRP A 45 -4.26 2.33 7.40
CA TRP A 45 -5.24 2.91 8.32
C TRP A 45 -5.62 4.33 7.90
N LEU A 46 -6.85 4.48 7.40
CA LEU A 46 -7.41 5.74 6.94
C LEU A 46 -8.55 6.19 7.85
N ASN A 47 -8.29 7.14 8.75
CA ASN A 47 -9.33 7.75 9.61
C ASN A 47 -10.20 6.73 10.37
N GLY A 48 -9.56 5.69 10.90
CA GLY A 48 -10.24 4.61 11.61
C GLY A 48 -10.60 3.41 10.75
N ILE A 49 -10.52 3.51 9.42
CA ILE A 49 -10.88 2.44 8.50
C ILE A 49 -9.63 1.64 8.15
N VAL A 50 -9.73 0.31 8.24
CA VAL A 50 -8.69 -0.61 7.79
C VAL A 50 -8.88 -0.88 6.31
N GLU A 51 -7.90 -0.49 5.51
CA GLU A 51 -7.82 -0.84 4.10
C GLU A 51 -6.96 -2.09 3.96
N LYS A 52 -7.54 -3.15 3.40
CA LYS A 52 -6.88 -4.44 3.20
C LYS A 52 -6.64 -4.62 1.71
N THR A 53 -5.38 -4.68 1.31
CA THR A 53 -4.98 -4.94 -0.08
C THR A 53 -4.21 -6.26 -0.15
N LYS A 54 -4.48 -7.03 -1.22
CA LYS A 54 -3.71 -8.24 -1.51
C LYS A 54 -2.33 -7.82 -1.97
N ARG A 55 -1.30 -8.47 -1.42
CA ARG A 55 0.08 -8.45 -1.93
C ARG A 55 0.73 -7.06 -1.83
N THR A 56 1.91 -7.03 -1.20
CA THR A 56 2.91 -5.98 -1.38
C THR A 56 3.49 -6.07 -2.79
N MET A 57 4.53 -5.28 -3.08
CA MET A 57 5.34 -5.41 -4.29
C MET A 57 5.63 -6.88 -4.68
N ASP A 58 5.44 -7.23 -5.96
CA ASP A 58 5.65 -8.60 -6.46
C ASP A 58 6.77 -8.74 -7.50
N TYR A 59 7.16 -9.99 -7.80
CA TYR A 59 8.29 -10.29 -8.69
C TYR A 59 8.21 -9.63 -10.08
N SER A 60 6.99 -9.38 -10.58
CA SER A 60 6.80 -8.69 -11.86
C SER A 60 7.21 -7.22 -11.82
N GLN A 61 7.22 -6.62 -10.63
CA GLN A 61 7.56 -5.22 -10.40
C GLN A 61 9.04 -5.00 -10.06
N PHE A 62 9.82 -6.06 -9.85
CA PHE A 62 11.23 -5.96 -9.45
C PHE A 62 12.08 -5.20 -10.48
N TYR A 63 11.79 -5.39 -11.76
CA TYR A 63 12.51 -4.67 -12.81
C TYR A 63 12.27 -3.15 -12.74
N ILE A 64 11.04 -2.74 -12.40
CA ILE A 64 10.70 -1.32 -12.19
C ILE A 64 11.43 -0.79 -10.96
N LEU A 65 11.37 -1.50 -9.83
CA LEU A 65 12.06 -1.11 -8.60
C LEU A 65 13.56 -0.89 -8.82
N ILE A 66 14.23 -1.85 -9.46
CA ILE A 66 15.68 -1.78 -9.68
C ILE A 66 16.05 -0.62 -10.62
N ASN A 67 15.27 -0.38 -11.68
CA ASN A 67 15.53 0.74 -12.58
C ASN A 67 15.38 2.09 -11.87
N ILE A 68 14.33 2.27 -11.06
CA ILE A 68 14.13 3.49 -10.27
C ILE A 68 15.27 3.68 -9.29
N ARG A 69 15.68 2.62 -8.59
CA ARG A 69 16.74 2.67 -7.58
C ARG A 69 18.10 2.98 -8.19
N ASN A 70 18.48 2.30 -9.27
CA ASN A 70 19.74 2.54 -9.96
C ASN A 70 19.84 3.98 -10.47
N PHE A 71 18.76 4.48 -11.10
CA PHE A 71 18.70 5.87 -11.54
C PHE A 71 18.88 6.85 -10.37
N PHE A 72 18.19 6.59 -9.26
CA PHE A 72 18.29 7.44 -8.08
C PHE A 72 19.69 7.39 -7.44
N ASP A 73 20.31 6.21 -7.36
CA ASP A 73 21.66 6.04 -6.81
C ASP A 73 22.71 6.78 -7.67
N GLU A 74 22.62 6.69 -9.01
CA GLU A 74 23.46 7.46 -9.93
C GLU A 74 23.25 8.98 -9.77
N TYR A 75 21.98 9.40 -9.71
CA TYR A 75 21.63 10.81 -9.47
C TYR A 75 22.22 11.31 -8.16
N LYS A 76 22.09 10.51 -7.08
CA LYS A 76 22.61 10.80 -5.75
C LYS A 76 24.13 10.96 -5.79
N MET A 77 24.85 10.04 -6.43
CA MET A 77 26.31 10.08 -6.54
C MET A 77 26.81 11.34 -7.25
N ARG A 78 26.12 11.76 -8.32
CA ARG A 78 26.46 12.95 -9.12
C ARG A 78 26.15 14.25 -8.40
N THR A 79 24.98 14.35 -7.77
CA THR A 79 24.47 15.61 -7.19
C THR A 79 24.81 15.80 -5.72
N LYS A 80 25.30 14.75 -5.04
CA LYS A 80 25.49 14.73 -3.58
C LYS A 80 24.20 15.03 -2.83
N THR A 81 23.07 14.58 -3.38
CA THR A 81 21.77 14.66 -2.70
C THR A 81 21.76 13.73 -1.48
N ASP A 82 21.23 14.18 -0.35
CA ASP A 82 21.04 13.32 0.83
C ASP A 82 19.78 12.45 0.68
N GLY A 83 19.58 11.45 1.52
CA GLY A 83 18.34 10.68 1.56
C GLY A 83 18.32 9.41 0.72
N TYR A 84 17.22 8.66 0.85
CA TYR A 84 17.07 7.31 0.32
C TYR A 84 15.64 7.04 -0.14
N LEU A 85 15.53 6.25 -1.21
CA LEU A 85 14.29 5.56 -1.56
C LEU A 85 14.14 4.33 -0.67
N VAL A 86 13.03 4.28 0.07
CA VAL A 86 12.68 3.21 1.00
C VAL A 86 11.41 2.54 0.50
N SER A 87 11.45 1.22 0.33
CA SER A 87 10.29 0.44 -0.10
C SER A 87 9.46 -0.03 1.08
N GLU A 88 8.13 -0.01 0.92
CA GLU A 88 7.16 -0.59 1.87
C GLU A 88 7.33 -0.09 3.32
N GLY A 89 7.83 1.14 3.49
CA GLY A 89 8.03 1.75 4.81
C GLY A 89 6.70 2.22 5.42
N ASP A 90 6.57 2.09 6.74
CA ASP A 90 5.44 2.68 7.46
C ASP A 90 5.57 4.22 7.49
N THR A 91 4.53 4.91 7.02
CA THR A 91 4.51 6.37 6.91
C THR A 91 3.26 6.94 7.54
N PHE A 92 3.36 8.18 8.01
CA PHE A 92 2.21 8.92 8.49
C PHE A 92 2.04 10.24 7.77
N PHE A 93 0.80 10.54 7.39
CA PHE A 93 0.42 11.86 6.90
C PHE A 93 -1.00 12.18 7.34
N ALA A 94 -1.23 13.37 7.91
CA ALA A 94 -2.54 13.85 8.35
C ALA A 94 -3.32 12.82 9.23
N ALA A 95 -2.63 12.15 10.16
CA ALA A 95 -3.19 11.06 10.96
C ALA A 95 -3.72 9.87 10.14
N HIS A 96 -3.08 9.54 9.03
CA HIS A 96 -3.27 8.30 8.29
C HIS A 96 -1.98 7.54 8.30
N HIS A 97 -2.06 6.23 8.52
CA HIS A 97 -0.93 5.34 8.32
C HIS A 97 -1.03 4.76 6.92
N ARG A 98 0.03 4.97 6.15
CA ARG A 98 0.16 4.50 4.77
C ARG A 98 1.47 3.76 4.61
N ARG A 99 1.51 2.79 3.72
CA ARG A 99 2.70 2.05 3.36
C ARG A 99 2.87 2.16 1.84
N PRO A 100 3.46 3.23 1.31
CA PRO A 100 3.67 3.35 -0.14
C PRO A 100 4.63 2.24 -0.63
N ASP A 101 4.57 1.93 -1.92
CA ASP A 101 5.47 0.93 -2.52
C ASP A 101 6.92 1.45 -2.49
N ILE A 102 7.14 2.74 -2.80
CA ILE A 102 8.40 3.44 -2.61
C ILE A 102 8.15 4.87 -2.08
N ALA A 103 8.96 5.30 -1.11
CA ALA A 103 8.95 6.65 -0.59
C ALA A 103 10.37 7.19 -0.41
N TYR A 104 10.56 8.49 -0.67
CA TYR A 104 11.82 9.15 -0.43
C TYR A 104 11.82 9.88 0.92
N PHE A 105 12.90 9.67 1.66
CA PHE A 105 13.17 10.34 2.93
C PHE A 105 14.58 10.92 2.93
N THR A 106 14.74 12.08 3.55
CA THR A 106 16.07 12.66 3.79
C THR A 106 16.81 11.92 4.92
N ASP A 107 18.12 12.05 4.96
CA ASP A 107 18.94 11.50 6.06
C ASP A 107 18.51 12.03 7.43
N ALA A 108 18.06 13.29 7.51
CA ALA A 108 17.53 13.86 8.73
C ALA A 108 16.23 13.19 9.17
N GLN A 109 15.31 12.92 8.22
CA GLN A 109 14.06 12.22 8.52
C GLN A 109 14.30 10.79 8.99
N ILE A 110 15.22 10.07 8.34
CA ILE A 110 15.57 8.69 8.71
C ILE A 110 16.22 8.65 10.10
N ARG A 111 17.10 9.61 10.42
CA ARG A 111 17.71 9.70 11.76
C ARG A 111 16.67 9.96 12.85
N LYS A 112 15.76 10.91 12.61
CA LYS A 112 14.66 11.21 13.55
C LYS A 112 13.68 10.05 13.71
N ALA A 113 13.48 9.25 12.66
CA ALA A 113 12.66 8.05 12.75
C ALA A 113 13.20 7.03 13.77
N LYS A 114 14.53 6.94 13.94
CA LYS A 114 15.15 6.13 15.01
C LYS A 114 14.76 6.61 16.41
N GLU A 115 14.48 7.90 16.57
CA GLU A 115 14.10 8.54 17.84
C GLU A 115 12.59 8.42 18.12
N GLY A 116 11.83 7.79 17.20
CA GLY A 116 10.38 7.58 17.34
C GLY A 116 9.52 8.66 16.66
N GLU A 117 10.12 9.63 15.97
CA GLU A 117 9.36 10.57 15.14
C GLU A 117 8.87 9.87 13.86
N ALA A 118 7.57 9.87 13.60
CA ALA A 118 7.02 9.30 12.37
C ALA A 118 7.45 10.14 11.14
N PRO A 119 8.26 9.60 10.21
CA PRO A 119 8.73 10.39 9.09
C PRO A 119 7.62 10.56 8.05
N VAL A 120 7.48 11.80 7.57
CA VAL A 120 6.62 12.13 6.41
C VAL A 120 7.49 12.11 5.15
N PRO A 121 7.21 11.28 4.14
CA PRO A 121 7.97 11.29 2.88
C PRO A 121 8.02 12.67 2.22
N GLN A 122 9.11 13.04 1.55
CA GLN A 122 9.09 14.23 0.69
C GLN A 122 8.39 13.97 -0.65
N PHE A 123 8.46 12.73 -1.14
CA PHE A 123 7.66 12.25 -2.28
C PHE A 123 7.43 10.74 -2.20
N ILE A 124 6.44 10.27 -2.95
CA ILE A 124 6.03 8.86 -3.05
C ILE A 124 6.04 8.42 -4.52
N ILE A 125 6.29 7.14 -4.77
CA ILE A 125 6.15 6.48 -6.07
C ILE A 125 5.26 5.26 -5.89
#